data_AF-A0A8T5LMM4-F1
#
_entry.id   AF-A0A8T5LMM4-F1
#
_cell.length_a   1.000
_cell.length_b   1.000
_cell.length_c   1.000
_cell.angle_alpha   90.00
_cell.angle_beta   90.00
_cell.angle_gamma   90.00
#
_symmetry.space_group_name_H-M   'P 1'
#
loop_
_entity.id
_entity.type
_entity.pdbx_description
1 polymer ?
#
loop_
_entity_poly.entity_id
_entity_poly.type
_entity_poly.pdbx_seq_one_letter_code
_entity_poly.pdbx_strand_id
1 'polypeptide(L)'
;MKKGLLLVFLTAVISGVSIFLNVFGVKGINPYVFTGMKNVIVGVFLFSVILLLKNFKELKKLKMNHWNRLVLIGLVGGSIPFLLFFKGLQMSNAAQGSFIHKTMVLWVVVLSIFFLKEKLDKKIVVGALLLLAGNFLLLKIVSFDFSTGTLLVFAATVFWSFEIIISKKLLKELSGNVVAFGRMFFGAGFILLFLLFTDQTGTILSLSNAQWTWILVTSVFLIGYVMTFYNGLKLVNASTATAVLAVGSVITSILDLVFLEKILTINQVIGLILLIVGVGFFILNAETFRKIYSSFSTAKP
;
A
#
# COMPACT_ATOMS: atom_id res chain seq x y z
N MET A 1 13.12 -4.04 14.98
CA MET A 1 13.22 -2.89 14.06
C MET A 1 14.02 -3.16 12.78
N LYS A 2 15.29 -3.62 12.81
CA LYS A 2 16.05 -3.94 11.57
C LYS A 2 15.30 -4.88 10.61
N LYS A 3 14.75 -5.99 11.12
CA LYS A 3 13.88 -6.91 10.35
C LYS A 3 12.64 -6.22 9.78
N GLY A 4 12.02 -5.31 10.52
CA GLY A 4 10.83 -4.58 10.08
C GLY A 4 11.14 -3.61 8.93
N LEU A 5 12.23 -2.85 9.04
CA LEU A 5 12.70 -1.96 7.98
C LEU A 5 13.07 -2.75 6.71
N LEU A 6 13.73 -3.90 6.85
CA LEU A 6 14.04 -4.78 5.72
C LEU A 6 12.75 -5.25 5.02
N LEU A 7 11.74 -5.70 5.77
CA LEU A 7 10.47 -6.14 5.20
C LEU A 7 9.73 -5.02 4.46
N VAL A 8 9.68 -3.81 5.03
CA VAL A 8 9.04 -2.67 4.35
C VAL A 8 9.86 -2.21 3.13
N PHE A 9 11.19 -2.25 3.18
CA PHE A 9 12.02 -1.96 2.02
C PHE A 9 11.78 -2.98 0.89
N LEU A 10 11.73 -4.28 1.22
CA LEU A 10 11.33 -5.33 0.27
C LEU A 10 9.92 -5.06 -0.29
N THR A 11 8.99 -4.60 0.55
CA THR A 11 7.65 -4.18 0.09
C THR A 11 7.75 -3.08 -0.97
N ALA A 12 8.60 -2.07 -0.75
CA ALA A 12 8.77 -0.96 -1.68
C ALA A 12 9.39 -1.41 -3.02
N VAL A 13 10.37 -2.32 -2.98
CA VAL A 13 10.96 -2.92 -4.20
C VAL A 13 9.92 -3.71 -4.98
N ILE A 14 9.19 -4.61 -4.31
CA ILE A 14 8.10 -5.39 -4.92
C ILE A 14 7.04 -4.45 -5.49
N SER A 15 6.67 -3.40 -4.76
CA SER A 15 5.70 -2.41 -5.21
C SER A 15 6.16 -1.71 -6.48
N GLY A 16 7.42 -1.31 -6.58
CA GLY A 16 7.94 -0.64 -7.78
C GLY A 16 7.91 -1.53 -9.01
N VAL A 17 8.37 -2.78 -8.88
CA VAL A 17 8.29 -3.77 -9.96
C VAL A 17 6.83 -4.05 -10.33
N SER A 18 5.95 -4.21 -9.33
CA SER A 18 4.53 -4.47 -9.57
C SER A 18 3.85 -3.32 -10.30
N ILE A 19 4.11 -2.06 -9.94
CA ILE A 19 3.54 -0.89 -10.62
C ILE A 19 3.97 -0.88 -12.09
N PHE A 20 5.27 -1.10 -12.37
CA PHE A 20 5.78 -1.22 -13.73
C PHE A 20 5.07 -2.33 -14.52
N LEU A 21 4.95 -3.54 -13.96
CA LEU A 21 4.28 -4.67 -14.63
C LEU A 21 2.77 -4.43 -14.83
N ASN A 22 2.10 -3.76 -13.89
CA ASN A 22 0.67 -3.47 -13.98
C ASN A 22 0.33 -2.54 -15.17
N VAL A 23 1.29 -1.73 -15.67
CA VAL A 23 1.11 -0.92 -16.89
C VAL A 23 0.80 -1.80 -18.11
N PHE A 24 1.34 -3.01 -18.16
CA PHE A 24 1.05 -3.98 -19.21
C PHE A 24 -0.18 -4.82 -18.85
N GLY A 25 -0.26 -5.27 -17.59
CA GLY A 25 -1.27 -6.23 -17.17
C GLY A 25 -2.70 -5.69 -17.10
N VAL A 26 -2.90 -4.40 -16.84
CA VAL A 26 -4.25 -3.82 -16.75
C VAL A 26 -4.84 -3.46 -18.12
N LYS A 27 -4.02 -3.40 -19.18
CA LYS A 27 -4.47 -2.96 -20.51
C LYS A 27 -5.57 -3.88 -21.04
N GLY A 28 -6.69 -3.29 -21.42
CA GLY A 28 -7.85 -4.02 -21.95
C GLY A 28 -8.62 -4.83 -20.91
N ILE A 29 -8.34 -4.68 -19.62
CA ILE A 29 -9.09 -5.31 -18.53
C ILE A 29 -9.81 -4.23 -17.72
N ASN A 30 -11.07 -4.47 -17.37
CA ASN A 30 -11.77 -3.62 -16.41
C ASN A 30 -10.98 -3.56 -15.08
N PRO A 31 -10.60 -2.37 -14.56
CA PRO A 31 -9.75 -2.27 -13.36
C PRO A 31 -10.34 -2.88 -12.09
N TYR A 32 -11.68 -2.89 -11.95
CA TYR A 32 -12.37 -3.51 -10.82
C TYR A 32 -12.24 -5.03 -10.88
N VAL A 33 -12.39 -5.61 -12.08
CA VAL A 33 -12.21 -7.05 -12.34
C VAL A 33 -10.76 -7.45 -12.12
N PHE A 34 -9.81 -6.69 -12.68
CA PHE A 34 -8.38 -6.94 -12.53
C PHE A 34 -7.97 -6.99 -11.06
N THR A 35 -8.35 -5.98 -10.28
CA THR A 35 -8.04 -5.92 -8.85
C THR A 35 -8.81 -6.95 -8.04
N GLY A 36 -10.09 -7.16 -8.35
CA GLY A 36 -10.94 -8.16 -7.69
C GLY A 36 -10.36 -9.56 -7.81
N MET A 37 -9.95 -9.95 -9.02
CA MET A 37 -9.40 -11.29 -9.26
C MET A 37 -8.02 -11.49 -8.66
N LYS A 38 -7.17 -10.45 -8.67
CA LYS A 38 -5.92 -10.47 -7.91
C LYS A 38 -6.18 -10.68 -6.41
N ASN A 39 -7.13 -9.94 -5.83
CA ASN A 39 -7.49 -10.11 -4.42
C ASN A 39 -8.04 -11.51 -4.11
N VAL A 40 -8.83 -12.11 -5.00
CA VAL A 40 -9.30 -13.51 -4.85
C VAL A 40 -8.11 -14.47 -4.80
N ILE A 41 -7.22 -14.40 -5.80
CA ILE A 41 -6.05 -15.28 -5.89
C ILE A 41 -5.18 -15.15 -4.64
N VAL A 42 -4.87 -13.92 -4.23
CA VAL A 42 -4.06 -13.67 -3.03
C VAL A 42 -4.80 -14.09 -1.75
N GLY A 43 -6.09 -13.83 -1.64
CA GLY A 43 -6.92 -14.24 -0.50
C GLY A 43 -6.96 -15.76 -0.32
N VAL A 44 -7.17 -16.50 -1.40
CA VAL A 44 -7.12 -17.97 -1.42
C VAL A 44 -5.72 -18.47 -1.05
N PHE A 45 -4.67 -17.91 -1.65
CA PHE A 45 -3.29 -18.29 -1.33
C PHE A 45 -2.97 -18.07 0.16
N LEU A 46 -3.28 -16.89 0.70
CA LEU A 46 -3.01 -16.59 2.11
C LEU A 46 -3.85 -17.46 3.05
N PHE A 47 -5.07 -17.80 2.67
CA PHE A 47 -5.89 -18.76 3.42
C PHE A 47 -5.19 -20.13 3.48
N SER A 48 -4.73 -20.66 2.34
CA SER A 48 -3.96 -21.91 2.28
C SER A 48 -2.68 -21.85 3.11
N VAL A 49 -1.95 -20.74 3.07
CA VAL A 49 -0.75 -20.53 3.91
C VAL A 49 -1.09 -20.56 5.41
N ILE A 50 -2.22 -19.98 5.82
CA ILE A 50 -2.66 -20.01 7.23
C ILE A 50 -3.06 -21.42 7.66
N LEU A 51 -3.63 -22.24 6.78
CA LEU A 51 -3.97 -23.64 7.06
C LEU A 51 -2.70 -24.51 7.19
N LEU A 52 -1.72 -24.31 6.30
CA LEU A 52 -0.52 -25.15 6.20
C LEU A 52 0.58 -24.76 7.20
N LEU A 53 0.77 -23.46 7.45
CA LEU A 53 1.72 -22.97 8.45
C LEU A 53 1.00 -22.85 9.80
N LYS A 54 1.71 -23.09 10.92
CA LYS A 54 1.19 -23.20 12.30
C LYS A 54 0.33 -22.02 12.83
N ASN A 55 -0.02 -21.04 12.01
CA ASN A 55 -0.97 -19.94 12.26
C ASN A 55 -2.44 -20.40 12.29
N PHE A 56 -2.78 -21.63 11.87
CA PHE A 56 -4.14 -22.16 12.02
C PHE A 56 -4.63 -22.12 13.48
N LYS A 57 -3.72 -22.30 14.45
CA LYS A 57 -4.01 -22.16 15.88
C LYS A 57 -4.39 -20.74 16.28
N GLU A 58 -3.85 -19.73 15.58
CA GLU A 58 -4.21 -18.32 15.78
C GLU A 58 -5.61 -18.04 15.23
N LEU A 59 -5.93 -18.56 14.03
CA LEU A 59 -7.25 -18.41 13.41
C LEU A 59 -8.37 -18.99 14.30
N LYS A 60 -8.15 -20.18 14.87
CA LYS A 60 -9.08 -20.81 15.82
C LYS A 60 -9.29 -20.03 17.11
N LYS A 61 -8.34 -19.19 17.50
CA LYS A 61 -8.39 -18.38 18.73
C LYS A 61 -8.95 -16.98 18.49
N LEU A 62 -9.35 -16.65 17.25
CA LEU A 62 -9.91 -15.35 16.95
C LEU A 62 -11.26 -15.17 17.64
N LYS A 63 -11.41 -14.07 18.38
CA LYS A 63 -12.67 -13.63 18.96
C LYS A 63 -13.49 -12.87 17.89
N MET A 64 -14.79 -12.72 18.11
CA MET A 64 -15.67 -11.98 17.18
C MET A 64 -15.16 -10.56 16.89
N ASN A 65 -14.60 -9.87 17.90
CA ASN A 65 -13.99 -8.55 17.71
C ASN A 65 -12.81 -8.56 16.72
N HIS A 66 -12.02 -9.63 16.67
CA HIS A 66 -10.94 -9.76 15.68
C HIS A 66 -11.52 -9.91 14.27
N TRP A 67 -12.56 -10.74 14.10
CA TRP A 67 -13.24 -10.91 12.83
C TRP A 67 -13.86 -9.60 12.32
N ASN A 68 -14.56 -8.86 13.17
CA ASN A 68 -15.14 -7.57 12.81
C ASN A 68 -14.07 -6.59 12.31
N ARG A 69 -12.90 -6.56 12.96
CA ARG A 69 -11.78 -5.71 12.53
C ARG A 69 -11.12 -6.20 11.24
N LEU A 70 -11.02 -7.52 11.01
CA LEU A 70 -10.52 -8.07 9.75
C LEU A 70 -11.46 -7.77 8.58
N VAL A 71 -12.78 -7.91 8.79
CA VAL A 71 -13.82 -7.53 7.81
C VAL A 71 -13.73 -6.04 7.52
N LEU A 72 -13.61 -5.21 8.56
CA LEU A 72 -13.44 -3.76 8.40
C LEU A 72 -12.19 -3.42 7.59
N ILE A 73 -11.04 -4.05 7.87
CA ILE A 73 -9.80 -3.89 7.09
C ILE A 73 -10.01 -4.29 5.62
N GLY A 74 -10.71 -5.40 5.37
CA GLY A 74 -11.09 -5.81 4.01
C GLY A 74 -11.97 -4.78 3.31
N LEU A 75 -12.93 -4.19 4.01
CA LEU A 75 -13.80 -3.16 3.45
C LEU A 75 -13.05 -1.85 3.16
N VAL A 76 -12.35 -1.32 4.17
CA VAL A 76 -11.72 0.01 4.12
C VAL A 76 -10.36 0.06 3.43
N GLY A 77 -9.68 -1.09 3.25
CA GLY A 77 -8.40 -1.14 2.53
C GLY A 77 -8.40 -2.11 1.36
N GLY A 78 -9.17 -3.19 1.43
CA GLY A 78 -9.24 -4.24 0.41
C GLY A 78 -10.29 -4.04 -0.67
N SER A 79 -11.24 -3.10 -0.51
CA SER A 79 -12.37 -2.92 -1.43
C SER A 79 -12.69 -1.46 -1.76
N ILE A 80 -13.41 -0.73 -0.89
CA ILE A 80 -13.93 0.63 -1.15
C ILE A 80 -12.87 1.55 -1.76
N PRO A 81 -11.65 1.71 -1.19
CA PRO A 81 -10.67 2.63 -1.76
C PRO A 81 -10.22 2.21 -3.17
N PHE A 82 -10.18 0.93 -3.52
CA PHE A 82 -9.86 0.53 -4.89
C PHE A 82 -10.96 0.97 -5.86
N LEU A 83 -12.23 0.78 -5.49
CA LEU A 83 -13.37 1.20 -6.31
C LEU A 83 -13.36 2.73 -6.52
N LEU A 84 -13.18 3.49 -5.45
CA LEU A 84 -13.08 4.96 -5.50
C LEU A 84 -11.86 5.41 -6.31
N PHE A 85 -10.70 4.80 -6.11
CA PHE A 85 -9.46 5.16 -6.79
C PHE A 85 -9.57 4.95 -8.29
N PHE A 86 -10.00 3.78 -8.75
CA PHE A 86 -10.12 3.51 -10.19
C PHE A 86 -11.23 4.34 -10.84
N LYS A 87 -12.37 4.54 -10.17
CA LYS A 87 -13.41 5.45 -10.67
C LYS A 87 -12.90 6.87 -10.79
N GLY A 88 -12.16 7.34 -9.79
CA GLY A 88 -11.56 8.66 -9.77
C GLY A 88 -10.52 8.86 -10.87
N LEU A 89 -9.66 7.86 -11.13
CA LEU A 89 -8.70 7.89 -12.24
C LEU A 89 -9.37 7.88 -13.62
N GLN A 90 -10.54 7.26 -13.77
CA GLN A 90 -11.32 7.30 -15.03
C GLN A 90 -11.97 8.67 -15.27
N MET A 91 -12.18 9.47 -14.21
CA MET A 91 -12.89 10.75 -14.27
C MET A 91 -11.96 11.97 -14.14
N SER A 92 -10.66 11.77 -13.96
CA SER A 92 -9.68 12.83 -13.71
C SER A 92 -8.40 12.61 -14.49
N ASN A 93 -7.52 13.62 -14.49
CA ASN A 93 -6.16 13.43 -14.97
C ASN A 93 -5.43 12.39 -14.10
N ALA A 94 -4.98 11.29 -14.72
CA ALA A 94 -4.32 10.20 -14.01
C ALA A 94 -3.03 10.63 -13.28
N ALA A 95 -2.30 11.62 -13.79
CA ALA A 95 -1.11 12.16 -13.11
C ALA A 95 -1.49 12.95 -11.85
N GLN A 96 -2.55 13.77 -11.91
CA GLN A 96 -3.08 14.45 -10.72
C GLN A 96 -3.59 13.44 -9.68
N GLY A 97 -4.39 12.45 -10.10
CA GLY A 97 -4.88 11.40 -9.20
C GLY A 97 -3.74 10.61 -8.55
N SER A 98 -2.72 10.23 -9.34
CA SER A 98 -1.53 9.56 -8.81
C SER A 98 -0.81 10.41 -7.74
N PHE A 99 -0.67 11.72 -7.97
CA PHE A 99 -0.08 12.63 -6.98
C PHE A 99 -0.92 12.74 -5.70
N ILE A 100 -2.24 12.89 -5.82
CA ILE A 100 -3.14 12.89 -4.65
C ILE A 100 -2.91 11.62 -3.83
N HIS A 101 -2.84 10.46 -4.47
CA HIS A 101 -2.55 9.20 -3.79
C HIS A 101 -1.17 9.18 -3.12
N LYS A 102 -0.14 9.80 -3.72
CA LYS A 102 1.19 9.91 -3.09
C LYS A 102 1.20 10.79 -1.83
N THR A 103 0.17 11.62 -1.60
CA THR A 103 0.01 12.36 -0.34
C THR A 103 -0.38 11.46 0.85
N MET A 104 -0.69 10.17 0.63
CA MET A 104 -1.07 9.20 1.68
C MET A 104 -0.12 9.22 2.89
N VAL A 105 1.19 9.38 2.68
CA VAL A 105 2.16 9.43 3.77
C VAL A 105 1.87 10.56 4.77
N LEU A 106 1.37 11.72 4.29
CA LEU A 106 1.00 12.85 5.15
C LEU A 106 -0.20 12.48 6.02
N TRP A 107 -1.21 11.87 5.41
CA TRP A 107 -2.41 11.42 6.12
C TRP A 107 -2.09 10.34 7.15
N VAL A 108 -1.23 9.37 6.82
CA VAL A 108 -0.78 8.36 7.78
C VAL A 108 0.00 8.99 8.94
N VAL A 109 0.88 9.97 8.69
CA VAL A 109 1.59 10.69 9.77
C VAL A 109 0.61 11.40 10.70
N VAL A 110 -0.34 12.15 10.14
CA VAL A 110 -1.36 12.86 10.92
C VAL A 110 -2.18 11.88 11.75
N LEU A 111 -2.72 10.82 11.12
CA LEU A 111 -3.55 9.85 11.81
C LEU A 111 -2.75 9.02 12.84
N SER A 112 -1.46 8.74 12.60
CA SER A 112 -0.64 7.98 13.55
C SER A 112 -0.38 8.76 14.83
N ILE A 113 -0.30 10.09 14.78
CA ILE A 113 -0.21 10.95 15.98
C ILE A 113 -1.49 10.78 16.82
N PHE A 114 -2.67 10.95 16.23
CA PHE A 114 -3.93 10.93 16.97
C PHE A 114 -4.31 9.52 17.47
N PHE A 115 -4.16 8.50 16.62
CA PHE A 115 -4.70 7.17 16.90
C PHE A 115 -3.67 6.16 17.42
N LEU A 116 -2.39 6.35 17.13
CA LEU A 116 -1.31 5.47 17.56
C LEU A 116 -0.38 6.13 18.59
N LYS A 117 -0.53 7.45 18.81
CA LYS A 117 0.34 8.25 19.68
C LYS A 117 1.80 8.21 19.23
N GLU A 118 2.04 8.13 17.92
CA GLU A 118 3.38 8.29 17.37
C GLU A 118 3.87 9.73 17.60
N LYS A 119 5.15 9.90 17.96
CA LYS A 119 5.73 11.21 18.22
C LYS A 119 6.10 11.89 16.91
N LEU A 120 5.68 13.14 16.73
CA LEU A 120 6.07 13.97 15.59
C LEU A 120 7.45 14.59 15.86
N ASP A 121 8.48 13.99 15.26
CA ASP A 121 9.85 14.48 15.33
C ASP A 121 10.17 15.40 14.14
N LYS A 122 11.12 16.34 14.32
CA LYS A 122 11.57 17.23 13.23
C LYS A 122 12.02 16.46 11.99
N LYS A 123 12.65 15.30 12.16
CA LYS A 123 13.06 14.42 11.05
C LYS A 123 11.85 13.91 10.27
N ILE A 124 10.74 13.55 10.94
CA ILE A 124 9.51 13.10 10.28
C ILE A 124 8.91 14.24 9.45
N VAL A 125 8.87 15.47 9.99
CA VAL A 125 8.34 16.65 9.28
C VAL A 125 9.19 16.95 8.04
N VAL A 126 10.51 17.05 8.19
CA VAL A 126 11.43 17.30 7.07
C VAL A 126 11.31 16.19 6.02
N GLY A 127 11.30 14.93 6.44
CA GLY A 127 11.11 13.80 5.54
C GLY A 127 9.80 13.89 4.77
N ALA A 128 8.69 14.21 5.44
CA ALA A 128 7.37 14.33 4.82
C ALA A 128 7.32 15.46 3.77
N LEU A 129 7.93 16.61 4.06
CA LEU A 129 8.04 17.72 3.11
C LEU A 129 8.89 17.36 1.89
N LEU A 130 10.00 16.66 2.09
CA LEU A 130 10.85 16.17 0.99
C LEU A 130 10.11 15.14 0.12
N LEU A 131 9.32 14.25 0.72
CA LEU A 131 8.48 13.30 -0.03
C LEU A 131 7.42 14.03 -0.85
N LEU A 132 6.78 15.08 -0.30
CA LEU A 132 5.79 15.86 -1.03
C LEU A 132 6.42 16.62 -2.21
N ALA A 133 7.53 17.33 -1.95
CA ALA A 133 8.27 18.05 -2.99
C ALA A 133 8.79 17.10 -4.08
N GLY A 134 9.33 15.94 -3.69
CA GLY A 134 9.79 14.91 -4.62
C GLY A 134 8.67 14.41 -5.53
N ASN A 135 7.51 14.05 -4.96
CA ASN A 135 6.36 13.61 -5.76
C ASN A 135 5.81 14.73 -6.65
N PHE A 136 5.86 15.99 -6.21
CA PHE A 136 5.44 17.13 -7.02
C PHE A 136 6.35 17.29 -8.25
N LEU A 137 7.67 17.15 -8.10
CA LEU A 137 8.62 17.23 -9.21
C LEU A 137 8.52 16.05 -10.20
N LEU A 138 7.92 14.93 -9.79
CA LEU A 138 7.62 13.81 -10.69
C LEU A 138 6.39 14.09 -11.59
N LEU A 139 5.58 15.09 -11.26
CA LEU A 139 4.46 15.49 -12.11
C LEU A 139 4.97 16.11 -13.41
N LYS A 140 4.38 15.69 -14.53
CA LYS A 140 4.36 16.52 -15.75
C LYS A 140 3.44 17.72 -15.48
N ILE A 141 3.57 18.83 -16.20
CA ILE A 141 2.71 20.01 -16.01
C ILE A 141 1.23 19.55 -16.02
N VAL A 142 0.53 19.72 -14.89
CA VAL A 142 -0.89 19.40 -14.75
C VAL A 142 -1.65 20.62 -14.27
N SER A 143 -2.78 20.92 -14.89
CA SER A 143 -3.79 21.80 -14.32
C SER A 143 -4.46 21.08 -13.15
N PHE A 144 -4.31 21.60 -11.94
CA PHE A 144 -5.04 21.07 -10.80
C PHE A 144 -6.51 21.48 -10.90
N ASP A 145 -7.40 20.50 -11.02
CA ASP A 145 -8.84 20.70 -10.87
C ASP A 145 -9.38 20.06 -9.59
N PHE A 146 -10.50 20.59 -9.11
CA PHE A 146 -11.31 20.00 -8.04
C PHE A 146 -12.55 19.31 -8.64
N SER A 147 -12.32 18.35 -9.53
CA SER A 147 -13.37 17.51 -10.09
C SER A 147 -13.85 16.42 -9.12
N THR A 148 -15.01 15.83 -9.40
CA THR A 148 -15.47 14.63 -8.70
C THR A 148 -14.43 13.50 -8.74
N GLY A 149 -13.70 13.36 -9.86
CA GLY A 149 -12.66 12.35 -10.00
C GLY A 149 -11.52 12.52 -8.99
N THR A 150 -11.03 13.75 -8.80
CA THR A 150 -9.96 14.04 -7.84
C THR A 150 -10.41 13.87 -6.39
N LEU A 151 -11.67 14.21 -6.08
CA LEU A 151 -12.29 13.95 -4.77
C LEU A 151 -12.42 12.45 -4.46
N LEU A 152 -12.76 11.61 -5.45
CA LEU A 152 -12.83 10.16 -5.27
C LEU A 152 -11.44 9.56 -4.99
N VAL A 153 -10.40 10.01 -5.71
CA VAL A 153 -9.02 9.58 -5.45
C VAL A 153 -8.55 10.03 -4.07
N PHE A 154 -8.91 11.25 -3.66
CA PHE A 154 -8.62 11.76 -2.33
C PHE A 154 -9.29 10.91 -1.24
N ALA A 155 -10.58 10.60 -1.40
CA ALA A 155 -11.31 9.74 -0.48
C ALA A 155 -10.65 8.36 -0.36
N ALA A 156 -10.27 7.73 -1.49
CA ALA A 156 -9.54 6.46 -1.49
C ALA A 156 -8.23 6.54 -0.70
N THR A 157 -7.49 7.64 -0.86
CA THR A 157 -6.22 7.90 -0.17
C THR A 157 -6.41 7.97 1.34
N VAL A 158 -7.47 8.64 1.79
CA VAL A 158 -7.83 8.74 3.22
C VAL A 158 -8.28 7.38 3.76
N PHE A 159 -9.10 6.61 3.02
CA PHE A 159 -9.51 5.26 3.40
C PHE A 159 -8.31 4.33 3.63
N TRP A 160 -7.35 4.29 2.70
CA TRP A 160 -6.12 3.51 2.88
C TRP A 160 -5.28 4.00 4.06
N SER A 161 -5.25 5.32 4.31
CA SER A 161 -4.55 5.87 5.47
C SER A 161 -5.17 5.39 6.78
N PHE A 162 -6.51 5.38 6.88
CA PHE A 162 -7.23 4.81 8.03
C PHE A 162 -7.02 3.30 8.16
N GLU A 163 -7.04 2.55 7.06
CA GLU A 163 -6.79 1.12 7.10
C GLU A 163 -5.41 0.81 7.70
N ILE A 164 -4.35 1.53 7.31
CA ILE A 164 -3.01 1.36 7.89
C ILE A 164 -3.05 1.52 9.42
N ILE A 165 -3.80 2.49 9.94
CA ILE A 165 -3.96 2.70 11.39
C ILE A 165 -4.73 1.56 12.06
N ILE A 166 -5.85 1.13 11.48
CA ILE A 166 -6.68 0.03 12.01
C ILE A 166 -5.86 -1.27 12.04
N SER A 167 -5.18 -1.56 10.95
CA SER A 167 -4.27 -2.69 10.80
C SER A 167 -3.12 -2.63 11.78
N LYS A 168 -2.46 -1.46 11.94
CA LYS A 168 -1.38 -1.30 12.92
C LYS A 168 -1.83 -1.57 14.36
N LYS A 169 -3.06 -1.19 14.72
CA LYS A 169 -3.65 -1.56 16.02
C LYS A 169 -3.88 -3.07 16.12
N LEU A 170 -4.40 -3.71 15.07
CA LEU A 170 -4.73 -5.15 15.10
C LEU A 170 -3.48 -6.03 15.10
N LEU A 171 -2.39 -5.57 14.47
CA LEU A 171 -1.09 -6.25 14.44
C LEU A 171 -0.43 -6.36 15.82
N LYS A 172 -0.91 -5.65 16.84
CA LYS A 172 -0.50 -5.87 18.23
C LYS A 172 -1.02 -7.20 18.79
N GLU A 173 -2.16 -7.64 18.28
CA GLU A 173 -2.88 -8.84 18.74
C GLU A 173 -2.67 -10.02 17.79
N LEU A 174 -2.55 -9.76 16.48
CA LEU A 174 -2.49 -10.78 15.43
C LEU A 174 -1.19 -10.76 14.62
N SER A 175 -0.85 -11.86 13.98
CA SER A 175 0.24 -11.97 13.01
C SER A 175 -0.04 -11.17 11.73
N GLY A 176 1.04 -10.74 11.06
CA GLY A 176 0.93 -10.02 9.78
C GLY A 176 0.20 -10.83 8.71
N ASN A 177 0.37 -12.15 8.71
CA ASN A 177 -0.28 -13.05 7.76
C ASN A 177 -1.80 -13.07 7.93
N VAL A 178 -2.30 -13.09 9.18
CA VAL A 178 -3.76 -13.09 9.44
C VAL A 178 -4.38 -11.76 9.05
N VAL A 179 -3.71 -10.63 9.32
CA VAL A 179 -4.20 -9.31 8.91
C VAL A 179 -4.17 -9.16 7.38
N ALA A 180 -3.10 -9.62 6.73
CA ALA A 180 -3.01 -9.66 5.26
C ALA A 180 -4.13 -10.52 4.65
N PHE A 181 -4.41 -11.69 5.23
CA PHE A 181 -5.54 -12.54 4.84
C PHE A 181 -6.86 -11.79 4.96
N GLY A 182 -7.15 -11.16 6.11
CA GLY A 182 -8.40 -10.42 6.29
C GLY A 182 -8.59 -9.33 5.25
N ARG A 183 -7.53 -8.57 4.96
CA ARG A 183 -7.54 -7.53 3.94
C ARG A 183 -7.86 -8.07 2.55
N MET A 184 -7.20 -9.16 2.14
CA MET A 184 -7.34 -9.70 0.78
C MET A 184 -8.62 -10.51 0.60
N PHE A 185 -8.95 -11.36 1.56
CA PHE A 185 -10.11 -12.26 1.50
C PHE A 185 -11.44 -11.49 1.60
N PHE A 186 -11.62 -10.66 2.63
CA PHE A 186 -12.85 -9.88 2.75
C PHE A 186 -12.91 -8.77 1.70
N GLY A 187 -11.77 -8.17 1.34
CA GLY A 187 -11.69 -7.22 0.23
C GLY A 187 -12.15 -7.82 -1.10
N ALA A 188 -11.69 -9.03 -1.42
CA ALA A 188 -12.17 -9.78 -2.58
C ALA A 188 -13.67 -10.00 -2.53
N GLY A 189 -14.22 -10.46 -1.39
CA GLY A 189 -15.66 -10.66 -1.22
C GLY A 189 -16.47 -9.41 -1.51
N PHE A 190 -16.08 -8.25 -0.96
CA PHE A 190 -16.78 -6.99 -1.22
C PHE A 190 -16.66 -6.50 -2.67
N ILE A 191 -15.49 -6.68 -3.32
CA ILE A 191 -15.36 -6.33 -4.75
C ILE A 191 -16.22 -7.27 -5.61
N LEU A 192 -16.25 -8.57 -5.32
CA LEU A 192 -17.10 -9.52 -6.05
C LEU A 192 -18.59 -9.19 -5.89
N LEU A 193 -19.02 -8.80 -4.69
CA LEU A 193 -20.38 -8.31 -4.47
C LEU A 193 -20.67 -7.06 -5.31
N PHE A 194 -19.75 -6.09 -5.35
CA PHE A 194 -19.88 -4.92 -6.22
C PHE A 194 -20.00 -5.31 -7.70
N LEU A 195 -19.17 -6.24 -8.18
CA LEU A 195 -19.22 -6.72 -9.57
C LEU A 195 -20.55 -7.43 -9.88
N LEU A 196 -21.10 -8.16 -8.91
CA LEU A 196 -22.42 -8.80 -9.03
C LEU A 196 -23.53 -7.74 -9.15
N PHE A 197 -23.56 -6.75 -8.25
CA PHE A 197 -24.59 -5.70 -8.27
C PHE A 197 -24.49 -4.71 -9.42
N THR A 198 -23.39 -4.73 -10.17
CA THR A 198 -23.17 -3.86 -11.33
C THR A 198 -23.12 -4.63 -12.65
N ASP A 199 -23.56 -5.89 -12.65
CA ASP A 199 -23.62 -6.77 -13.82
C ASP A 199 -22.28 -6.92 -14.57
N GLN A 200 -21.17 -6.82 -13.83
CA GLN A 200 -19.82 -6.96 -14.38
C GLN A 200 -19.25 -8.38 -14.25
N THR A 201 -19.96 -9.32 -13.62
CA THR A 201 -19.49 -10.71 -13.46
C THR A 201 -19.24 -11.42 -14.78
N GLY A 202 -20.04 -11.13 -15.82
CA GLY A 202 -19.83 -11.67 -17.17
C GLY A 202 -18.46 -11.31 -17.77
N THR A 203 -17.88 -10.16 -17.38
CA THR A 203 -16.56 -9.73 -17.86
C THR A 203 -15.41 -10.58 -17.32
N ILE A 204 -15.63 -11.32 -16.23
CA ILE A 204 -14.65 -12.30 -15.71
C ILE A 204 -14.58 -13.50 -16.66
N LEU A 205 -15.72 -13.96 -17.16
CA LEU A 205 -15.82 -15.12 -18.05
C LEU A 205 -15.26 -14.82 -19.45
N SER A 206 -15.27 -13.55 -19.86
CA SER A 206 -14.72 -13.10 -21.15
C SER A 206 -13.21 -12.84 -21.14
N LEU A 207 -12.51 -13.06 -20.00
CA LEU A 207 -11.07 -12.83 -19.93
C LEU A 207 -10.31 -13.83 -20.80
N SER A 208 -9.42 -13.32 -21.64
CA SER A 208 -8.52 -14.14 -22.45
C SER A 208 -7.42 -14.80 -21.62
N ASN A 209 -6.79 -15.84 -22.16
CA ASN A 209 -5.65 -16.51 -21.52
C ASN A 209 -4.48 -15.55 -21.22
N ALA A 210 -4.26 -14.56 -22.10
CA ALA A 210 -3.24 -13.54 -21.89
C ALA A 210 -3.59 -12.63 -20.69
N GLN A 211 -4.87 -12.26 -20.55
CA GLN A 211 -5.33 -11.44 -19.42
C GLN A 211 -5.24 -12.21 -18.09
N TRP A 212 -5.62 -13.49 -18.07
CA TRP A 212 -5.41 -14.37 -16.92
C TRP A 212 -3.94 -14.52 -16.54
N THR A 213 -3.06 -14.65 -17.53
CA THR A 213 -1.60 -14.71 -17.29
C THR A 213 -1.12 -13.44 -16.58
N TRP A 214 -1.53 -12.26 -17.03
CA TRP A 214 -1.18 -11.00 -16.37
C TRP A 214 -1.76 -10.86 -14.96
N ILE A 215 -3.00 -11.30 -14.75
CA ILE A 215 -3.62 -11.36 -13.41
C ILE A 215 -2.79 -12.27 -12.49
N LEU A 216 -2.39 -13.45 -12.94
CA LEU A 216 -1.59 -14.41 -12.15
C LEU A 216 -0.19 -13.86 -11.84
N VAL A 217 0.54 -13.38 -12.86
CA VAL A 217 1.89 -12.82 -12.69
C VAL A 217 1.86 -11.67 -11.68
N THR A 218 0.95 -10.72 -11.85
CA THR A 218 0.86 -9.57 -10.94
C THR A 218 0.32 -9.93 -9.55
N SER A 219 -0.41 -11.05 -9.42
CA SER A 219 -0.82 -11.60 -8.12
C SER A 219 0.34 -12.15 -7.31
N VAL A 220 1.36 -12.74 -7.95
CA VAL A 220 2.58 -13.20 -7.25
C VAL A 220 3.30 -12.04 -6.57
N PHE A 221 3.47 -10.91 -7.27
CA PHE A 221 4.02 -9.70 -6.68
C PHE A 221 3.12 -9.16 -5.57
N LEU A 222 1.80 -9.22 -5.75
CA LEU A 222 0.86 -8.77 -4.73
C LEU A 222 0.92 -9.61 -3.45
N ILE A 223 1.10 -10.93 -3.55
CA ILE A 223 1.35 -11.83 -2.40
C ILE A 223 2.59 -11.36 -1.63
N GLY A 224 3.71 -11.20 -2.33
CA GLY A 224 4.95 -10.72 -1.73
C GLY A 224 4.79 -9.36 -1.07
N TYR A 225 4.10 -8.43 -1.74
CA TYR A 225 3.81 -7.09 -1.23
C TYR A 225 3.03 -7.15 0.08
N VAL A 226 1.87 -7.82 0.14
CA VAL A 226 1.05 -7.81 1.37
C VAL A 226 1.72 -8.58 2.51
N MET A 227 2.37 -9.71 2.23
CA MET A 227 3.06 -10.47 3.26
C MET A 227 4.20 -9.65 3.87
N THR A 228 5.04 -9.03 3.04
CA THR A 228 6.15 -8.20 3.55
C THR A 228 5.64 -6.93 4.21
N PHE A 229 4.60 -6.29 3.68
CA PHE A 229 4.04 -5.06 4.24
C PHE A 229 3.47 -5.27 5.64
N TYR A 230 2.53 -6.21 5.84
CA TYR A 230 1.88 -6.36 7.15
C TYR A 230 2.84 -6.90 8.22
N ASN A 231 3.77 -7.80 7.85
CA ASN A 231 4.80 -8.26 8.78
C ASN A 231 5.84 -7.18 9.08
N GLY A 232 6.14 -6.29 8.13
CA GLY A 232 6.97 -5.11 8.33
C GLY A 232 6.29 -4.05 9.21
N LEU A 233 5.06 -3.67 8.86
CA LEU A 233 4.20 -2.72 9.56
C LEU A 233 4.01 -3.11 11.02
N LYS A 234 3.94 -4.42 11.34
CA LYS A 234 3.90 -4.89 12.73
C LYS A 234 5.10 -4.41 13.55
N LEU A 235 6.28 -4.32 12.92
CA LEU A 235 7.58 -4.13 13.58
C LEU A 235 8.15 -2.70 13.51
N VAL A 236 7.54 -1.80 12.73
CA VAL A 236 7.94 -0.39 12.60
C VAL A 236 6.75 0.55 12.74
N ASN A 237 6.98 1.86 12.90
CA ASN A 237 5.92 2.86 12.94
C ASN A 237 5.13 2.90 11.62
N ALA A 238 3.84 3.24 11.69
CA ALA A 238 2.97 3.36 10.51
C ALA A 238 3.47 4.44 9.55
N SER A 239 3.91 5.57 10.10
CA SER A 239 4.54 6.67 9.37
C SER A 239 5.78 6.21 8.60
N THR A 240 6.73 5.54 9.27
CA THR A 240 7.94 4.98 8.62
C THR A 240 7.59 3.93 7.58
N ALA A 241 6.66 3.02 7.87
CA ALA A 241 6.26 1.97 6.92
C ALA A 241 5.75 2.57 5.60
N THR A 242 4.91 3.59 5.70
CA THR A 242 4.29 4.26 4.55
C THR A 242 5.30 5.11 3.79
N ALA A 243 6.18 5.83 4.49
CA ALA A 243 7.22 6.63 3.87
C ALA A 243 8.16 5.81 2.98
N VAL A 244 8.62 4.65 3.48
CA VAL A 244 9.54 3.76 2.74
C VAL A 244 8.93 3.28 1.42
N LEU A 245 7.60 3.16 1.29
CA LEU A 245 6.95 2.79 0.03
C LEU A 245 7.21 3.80 -1.10
N ALA A 246 7.60 5.05 -0.80
CA ALA A 246 7.99 6.04 -1.80
C ALA A 246 9.19 5.58 -2.65
N VAL A 247 10.05 4.70 -2.11
CA VAL A 247 11.14 4.07 -2.86
C VAL A 247 10.61 3.28 -4.07
N GLY A 248 9.39 2.76 -4.01
CA GLY A 248 8.77 2.08 -5.15
C GLY A 248 8.63 2.97 -6.39
N SER A 249 8.45 4.29 -6.23
CA SER A 249 8.46 5.24 -7.35
C SER A 249 9.83 5.27 -8.03
N VAL A 250 10.91 5.26 -7.25
CA VAL A 250 12.29 5.24 -7.76
C VAL A 250 12.54 3.98 -8.57
N ILE A 251 12.16 2.82 -8.04
CA ILE A 251 12.28 1.54 -8.75
C ILE A 251 11.46 1.56 -10.05
N THR A 252 10.22 2.06 -10.00
CA THR A 252 9.37 2.16 -11.20
C THR A 252 10.01 3.05 -12.27
N SER A 253 10.53 4.22 -11.89
CA SER A 253 11.17 5.15 -12.82
C SER A 253 12.44 4.59 -13.44
N ILE A 254 13.24 3.81 -12.70
CA ILE A 254 14.40 3.11 -13.25
C ILE A 254 13.96 2.05 -14.27
N LEU A 255 12.95 1.26 -13.96
CA LEU A 255 12.42 0.25 -14.89
C LEU A 255 11.83 0.90 -16.16
N ASP A 256 11.12 2.01 -16.00
CA ASP A 256 10.62 2.83 -17.11
C ASP A 256 11.74 3.35 -18.01
N LEU A 257 12.87 3.79 -17.43
CA LEU A 257 14.05 4.23 -18.19
C LEU A 257 14.70 3.06 -18.95
N VAL A 258 14.88 1.91 -18.29
CA VAL A 258 15.61 0.76 -18.84
C VAL A 258 14.81 -0.01 -19.89
N PHE A 259 13.52 -0.25 -19.64
CA PHE A 259 12.70 -1.15 -20.46
C PHE A 259 11.73 -0.43 -21.40
N LEU A 260 11.40 0.83 -21.13
CA LEU A 260 10.50 1.63 -21.96
C LEU A 260 11.19 2.85 -22.58
N GLU A 261 12.52 2.96 -22.41
CA GLU A 261 13.35 4.04 -22.97
C GLU A 261 12.82 5.46 -22.64
N LYS A 262 12.12 5.60 -21.51
CA LYS A 262 11.55 6.90 -21.10
C LYS A 262 12.67 7.80 -20.57
N ILE A 263 12.91 8.91 -21.26
CA ILE A 263 13.87 9.93 -20.82
C ILE A 263 13.30 10.68 -19.61
N LEU A 264 14.07 10.69 -18.51
CA LEU A 264 13.75 11.46 -17.31
C LEU A 264 14.21 12.90 -17.47
N THR A 265 13.35 13.85 -17.12
CA THR A 265 13.73 15.26 -17.05
C THR A 265 14.59 15.52 -15.81
N ILE A 266 15.33 16.63 -15.81
CA ILE A 266 16.13 17.06 -14.64
C ILE A 266 15.24 17.19 -13.39
N ASN A 267 14.03 17.74 -13.53
CA ASN A 267 13.06 17.84 -12.44
C ASN A 267 12.69 16.46 -11.88
N GLN A 268 12.47 15.48 -12.76
CA GLN A 268 12.16 14.12 -12.32
C GLN A 268 13.33 13.48 -11.58
N VAL A 269 14.56 13.66 -12.05
CA VAL A 269 15.77 13.17 -11.36
C VAL A 269 15.89 13.79 -9.96
N ILE A 270 15.74 15.12 -9.85
CA ILE A 270 15.73 15.80 -8.54
C ILE A 270 14.61 15.25 -7.66
N GLY A 271 13.41 15.05 -8.22
CA GLY A 271 12.27 14.47 -7.52
C GLY A 271 12.60 13.10 -6.92
N LEU A 272 13.22 12.21 -7.69
CA LEU A 272 13.66 10.89 -7.23
C LEU A 272 14.68 10.97 -6.08
N ILE A 273 15.65 11.89 -6.17
CA ILE A 273 16.63 12.13 -5.11
C ILE A 273 15.93 12.59 -3.83
N LEU A 274 14.99 13.55 -3.93
CA LEU A 274 14.21 14.03 -2.79
C LEU A 274 13.41 12.91 -2.12
N LEU A 275 12.84 11.97 -2.90
CA LEU A 275 12.15 10.81 -2.35
C LEU A 275 13.11 9.95 -1.51
N ILE A 276 14.30 9.63 -2.01
CA ILE A 276 15.30 8.82 -1.29
C ILE A 276 15.73 9.51 0.00
N VAL A 277 16.08 10.79 -0.07
CA VAL A 277 16.51 11.57 1.10
C VAL A 277 15.38 11.66 2.13
N GLY A 278 14.15 11.94 1.68
CA GLY A 278 12.97 12.00 2.52
C GLY A 278 12.73 10.70 3.29
N VAL A 279 12.83 9.55 2.62
CA VAL A 279 12.76 8.23 3.27
C VAL A 279 13.88 8.04 4.29
N GLY A 280 15.09 8.49 3.98
CA GLY A 280 16.24 8.45 4.91
C GLY A 280 15.93 9.10 6.26
N PHE A 281 15.27 10.26 6.28
CA PHE A 281 14.88 10.93 7.51
C PHE A 281 13.92 10.11 8.38
N PHE A 282 12.95 9.40 7.78
CA PHE A 282 12.06 8.50 8.52
C PHE A 282 12.80 7.30 9.12
N ILE A 283 13.76 6.74 8.38
CA ILE A 283 14.58 5.61 8.85
C ILE A 283 15.49 6.05 10.00
N LEU A 284 16.19 7.18 9.84
CA LEU A 284 17.06 7.73 10.88
C LEU A 284 16.29 8.08 12.16
N ASN A 285 15.05 8.56 12.03
CA ASN A 285 14.19 8.79 13.19
C ASN A 285 13.89 7.48 13.94
N ALA A 286 13.50 6.43 13.21
CA ALA A 286 13.24 5.11 13.80
C ALA A 286 14.47 4.58 14.55
N GLU A 287 15.68 4.69 13.96
CA GLU A 287 16.93 4.29 14.59
C GLU A 287 17.29 5.09 15.84
N THR A 288 17.07 6.40 15.81
CA THR A 288 17.32 7.29 16.96
C THR A 288 16.47 6.88 18.15
N PHE A 289 15.17 6.66 17.95
CA PHE A 289 14.25 6.21 19.00
C PHE A 289 14.67 4.88 19.63
N ARG A 290 15.16 3.93 18.81
CA ARG A 290 15.65 2.65 19.32
C ARG A 290 16.86 2.81 20.24
N LYS A 291 17.87 3.61 19.83
CA LYS A 291 19.10 3.79 20.61
C LYS A 291 18.80 4.35 22.00
N ILE A 292 17.94 5.38 22.07
CA ILE A 292 17.49 6.00 23.32
C ILE A 292 16.77 4.99 24.21
N TYR A 293 15.86 4.18 23.67
CA TYR A 293 15.13 3.21 24.49
C TYR A 293 16.03 2.06 24.99
N SER A 294 16.96 1.58 24.16
CA SER A 294 17.90 0.55 24.59
C SER A 294 18.81 1.02 25.72
N SER A 295 19.26 2.28 25.72
CA SER A 295 20.11 2.83 26.80
C SER A 295 19.37 2.97 28.13
N PHE A 296 18.04 3.13 28.12
CA PHE A 296 17.23 3.12 29.35
C PHE A 296 16.91 1.70 29.84
N SER A 297 16.85 0.71 28.95
CA SER A 297 16.56 -0.69 29.34
C SER A 297 17.76 -1.42 29.96
N THR A 298 18.98 -1.02 29.62
CA THR A 298 20.22 -1.53 30.22
C THR A 298 20.57 -0.85 31.55
N ALA A 299 19.76 0.12 31.98
CA ALA A 299 19.97 0.91 33.20
C ALA A 299 19.01 0.53 34.34
N LYS A 300 18.39 -0.67 34.28
CA LYS A 300 17.71 -1.25 35.44
C LYS A 300 18.65 -2.26 36.11
N PRO A 301 19.05 -2.04 37.37
CA PRO A 301 19.78 -3.03 38.16
C PRO A 301 18.95 -4.28 38.41
#